data_AF-A0A6P0S0N8-F1
#
_entry.id   AF-A0A6P0S0N8-F1
#
_cell.length_a   1.000
_cell.length_b   1.000
_cell.length_c   1.000
_cell.angle_alpha   90.00
_cell.angle_beta   90.00
_cell.angle_gamma   90.00
#
_symmetry.space_group_name_H-M   'P 1'
#
loop_
_entity.id
_entity.type
_entity.pdbx_description
1 polymer ?
#
loop_
_entity_poly.entity_id
_entity_poly.type
_entity_poly.pdbx_seq_one_letter_code
_entity_poly.pdbx_strand_id
1 'polypeptide(L)'
;MPGLYHELGHDVFQNFKEIANNLDTKVKFYFNELRQKSGPIDPERKIERNRNIDEALQYWNTDRLNEIFCDIFGTFACGVAHYGSCIDMGLRSGQNPYEVNFSDEHPPLSARVSACYKALTLTQQAENTVTILHRAWENYVKLRSCTSENKIQNLAHLTRVKVTLIASVEKE
;
A
#
# COMPACT_ATOMS: atom_id res chain seq x y z
N MET A 1 -5.91 -19.00 8.99
CA MET A 1 -7.28 -18.47 8.91
C MET A 1 -7.41 -16.95 8.82
N PRO A 2 -6.41 -16.08 9.13
CA PRO A 2 -6.59 -14.63 8.97
C PRO A 2 -6.99 -14.19 7.55
N GLY A 3 -6.54 -14.90 6.51
CA GLY A 3 -6.92 -14.63 5.11
C GLY A 3 -8.41 -14.73 4.81
N LEU A 4 -9.22 -15.44 5.62
CA LEU A 4 -10.67 -15.47 5.42
C LEU A 4 -11.30 -14.08 5.51
N TYR A 5 -10.78 -13.22 6.39
CA TYR A 5 -11.30 -11.86 6.52
C TYR A 5 -10.85 -10.96 5.37
N HIS A 6 -9.70 -11.22 4.74
CA HIS A 6 -9.34 -10.58 3.46
C HIS A 6 -10.42 -10.90 2.42
N GLU A 7 -10.77 -12.18 2.25
CA GLU A 7 -11.79 -12.59 1.28
C GLU A 7 -13.17 -11.97 1.56
N LEU A 8 -13.59 -11.92 2.82
CA LEU A 8 -14.84 -11.23 3.22
C LEU A 8 -14.79 -9.73 2.92
N GLY A 9 -13.60 -9.14 2.89
CA GLY A 9 -13.39 -7.76 2.47
C GLY A 9 -13.87 -7.51 1.04
N HIS A 10 -13.73 -8.49 0.13
CA HIS A 10 -14.18 -8.35 -1.25
C HIS A 10 -15.70 -8.21 -1.32
N ASP A 11 -16.43 -9.03 -0.57
CA ASP A 11 -17.89 -8.94 -0.50
C ASP A 11 -18.33 -7.56 0.02
N VAL A 12 -17.68 -7.06 1.07
CA VAL A 12 -17.95 -5.71 1.61
C VAL A 12 -17.66 -4.65 0.55
N PHE A 13 -16.49 -4.69 -0.09
CA PHE A 13 -16.12 -3.70 -1.10
C PHE A 13 -17.08 -3.66 -2.30
N GLN A 14 -17.57 -4.82 -2.74
CA GLN A 14 -18.51 -4.92 -3.86
C GLN A 14 -19.91 -4.42 -3.49
N ASN A 15 -20.36 -4.64 -2.25
CA ASN A 15 -21.70 -4.26 -1.81
C ASN A 15 -21.79 -2.79 -1.36
N PHE A 16 -20.70 -2.19 -0.88
CA PHE A 16 -20.66 -0.80 -0.40
C PHE A 16 -19.81 0.09 -1.32
N LYS A 17 -20.42 0.56 -2.41
CA LYS A 17 -19.75 1.35 -3.46
C LYS A 17 -19.09 2.63 -2.95
N GLU A 18 -19.59 3.16 -1.83
CA GLU A 18 -19.02 4.32 -1.16
C GLU A 18 -17.56 4.08 -0.75
N ILE A 19 -17.19 2.85 -0.40
CA ILE A 19 -15.81 2.48 -0.05
C ILE A 19 -14.90 2.68 -1.26
N ALA A 20 -15.27 2.12 -2.41
CA ALA A 20 -14.52 2.25 -3.65
C ALA A 20 -14.39 3.72 -4.07
N ASN A 21 -15.49 4.46 -4.05
CA ASN A 21 -15.52 5.88 -4.41
C ASN A 21 -14.64 6.74 -3.49
N ASN A 22 -14.66 6.46 -2.18
CA ASN A 22 -13.85 7.18 -1.21
C ASN A 22 -12.36 6.89 -1.39
N LEU A 23 -11.99 5.63 -1.60
CA LEU A 23 -10.59 5.25 -1.84
C LEU A 23 -10.06 5.85 -3.13
N ASP A 24 -10.81 5.75 -4.23
CA ASP A 24 -10.47 6.37 -5.52
C ASP A 24 -10.29 7.90 -5.39
N THR A 25 -11.23 8.57 -4.72
CA THR A 25 -11.15 10.01 -4.45
C THR A 25 -9.89 10.37 -3.67
N LYS A 26 -9.54 9.58 -2.64
CA LYS A 26 -8.36 9.84 -1.82
C LYS A 26 -7.06 9.61 -2.58
N VAL A 27 -6.98 8.59 -3.44
CA VAL A 27 -5.83 8.37 -4.33
C VAL A 27 -5.67 9.53 -5.30
N LYS A 28 -6.74 9.95 -5.97
CA LYS A 28 -6.74 11.10 -6.88
C LYS A 28 -6.31 12.38 -6.17
N PHE A 29 -6.83 12.64 -4.98
CA PHE A 29 -6.45 13.79 -4.18
C PHE A 29 -4.95 13.79 -3.86
N TYR A 30 -4.42 12.66 -3.39
CA TYR A 30 -2.99 12.54 -3.07
C TYR A 30 -2.08 12.85 -4.26
N PHE A 31 -2.35 12.26 -5.43
CA PHE A 31 -1.54 12.49 -6.63
C PHE A 31 -1.70 13.91 -7.19
N ASN A 32 -2.88 14.53 -7.03
CA ASN A 32 -3.09 15.94 -7.35
C ASN A 32 -2.26 16.86 -6.44
N GLU A 33 -2.23 16.60 -5.13
CA GLU A 33 -1.35 17.34 -4.23
C GLU A 33 0.12 17.15 -4.59
N LEU A 34 0.53 15.92 -4.93
CA LEU A 34 1.91 15.63 -5.31
C LEU A 34 2.33 16.40 -6.58
N ARG A 35 1.40 16.53 -7.53
CA ARG A 35 1.58 17.35 -8.75
C ARG A 35 1.74 18.83 -8.42
N GLN A 36 1.04 19.34 -7.42
CA GLN A 36 1.08 20.75 -7.00
C GLN A 36 2.31 21.09 -6.16
N LYS A 37 2.84 20.15 -5.35
CA LYS A 37 3.98 20.35 -4.43
C LYS A 37 5.36 20.51 -5.13
N SER A 38 5.37 20.92 -6.40
CA SER A 38 6.61 21.15 -7.15
C SER A 38 7.27 22.46 -6.72
N GLY A 39 8.49 22.39 -6.20
CA GLY A 39 9.40 23.54 -6.22
C GLY A 39 9.78 23.94 -7.66
N PRO A 40 10.69 24.90 -7.85
CA PRO A 40 11.27 25.17 -9.16
C PRO A 40 11.96 23.89 -9.68
N ILE A 41 11.40 23.31 -10.74
CA ILE A 41 11.95 22.14 -11.42
C ILE A 41 12.12 22.45 -12.90
N ASP A 42 13.12 21.83 -13.50
CA ASP A 42 13.34 21.86 -14.94
C ASP A 42 12.09 21.36 -15.71
N PRO A 43 11.70 21.99 -16.84
CA PRO A 43 10.52 21.61 -17.60
C PRO A 43 10.49 20.14 -18.05
N GLU A 44 11.61 19.55 -18.45
CA GLU A 44 11.65 18.15 -18.90
C GLU A 44 11.38 17.21 -17.73
N ARG A 45 12.00 17.47 -16.58
CA ARG A 45 11.74 16.73 -15.34
C ARG A 45 10.29 16.87 -14.87
N LYS A 46 9.65 18.02 -15.12
CA LYS A 46 8.22 18.23 -14.82
C LYS A 46 7.34 17.33 -15.67
N ILE A 47 7.63 17.25 -16.96
CA ILE A 47 6.88 16.40 -17.90
C ILE A 47 7.02 14.94 -17.51
N GLU A 48 8.24 14.46 -17.28
CA GLU A 48 8.49 13.07 -16.88
C GLU A 48 7.76 12.72 -15.57
N ARG A 49 7.88 13.57 -14.56
CA ARG A 49 7.19 13.36 -13.29
C ARG A 49 5.67 13.33 -13.45
N ASN A 50 5.09 14.25 -14.22
CA ASN A 50 3.65 14.28 -14.44
C ASN A 50 3.18 13.01 -15.16
N ARG A 51 3.92 12.53 -16.16
CA ARG A 51 3.66 11.25 -16.81
C ARG A 51 3.70 10.08 -15.82
N ASN A 52 4.72 10.01 -14.95
CA ASN A 52 4.80 8.97 -13.94
C ASN A 52 3.63 9.04 -12.92
N ILE A 53 3.13 10.25 -12.61
CA ILE A 53 1.93 10.44 -11.79
C ILE A 53 0.69 9.92 -12.53
N ASP A 54 0.55 10.20 -13.83
CA ASP A 54 -0.57 9.70 -14.64
C ASP A 54 -0.56 8.17 -14.72
N GLU A 55 0.61 7.56 -14.92
CA GLU A 55 0.79 6.11 -14.89
C GLU A 55 0.42 5.51 -13.52
N ALA A 56 0.81 6.16 -12.41
CA ALA A 56 0.44 5.73 -11.08
C ALA A 56 -1.07 5.84 -10.81
N LEU A 57 -1.72 6.88 -11.32
CA LEU A 57 -3.17 7.04 -11.26
C LEU A 57 -3.90 5.95 -12.04
N GLN A 58 -3.39 5.57 -13.21
CA GLN A 58 -3.94 4.46 -14.01
C GLN A 58 -3.70 3.11 -13.34
N TYR A 59 -2.56 2.94 -12.69
CA TYR A 59 -2.25 1.72 -11.96
C TYR A 59 -3.28 1.45 -10.85
N TRP A 60 -3.58 2.45 -10.02
CA TRP A 60 -4.53 2.34 -8.90
C TRP A 60 -6.00 2.36 -9.35
N ASN A 61 -6.39 1.31 -10.06
CA ASN A 61 -7.76 1.04 -10.48
C ASN A 61 -8.60 0.39 -9.35
N THR A 62 -9.89 0.17 -9.61
CA THR A 62 -10.84 -0.38 -8.64
C THR A 62 -10.41 -1.74 -8.09
N ASP A 63 -9.85 -2.63 -8.91
CA ASP A 63 -9.45 -3.98 -8.48
C ASP A 63 -8.29 -3.91 -7.48
N ARG A 64 -7.27 -3.08 -7.73
CA ARG A 64 -6.16 -2.88 -6.78
C ARG A 64 -6.59 -2.15 -5.51
N LEU A 65 -7.57 -1.25 -5.62
CA LEU A 65 -8.15 -0.60 -4.44
C LEU A 65 -8.97 -1.59 -3.60
N ASN A 66 -9.64 -2.55 -4.24
CA ASN A 66 -10.33 -3.65 -3.58
C ASN A 66 -9.33 -4.49 -2.77
N GLU A 67 -8.22 -4.92 -3.38
CA GLU A 67 -7.17 -5.68 -2.69
C GLU A 67 -6.61 -4.94 -1.46
N ILE A 68 -6.27 -3.64 -1.60
CA ILE A 68 -5.80 -2.83 -0.47
C ILE A 68 -6.86 -2.72 0.63
N PHE A 69 -8.13 -2.53 0.25
CA PHE A 69 -9.21 -2.50 1.22
C PHE A 69 -9.32 -3.82 1.99
N CYS A 70 -9.19 -4.94 1.30
CA CYS A 70 -9.29 -6.27 1.92
C CYS A 70 -8.15 -6.53 2.91
N ASP A 71 -6.93 -6.08 2.59
CA ASP A 71 -5.80 -6.13 3.51
C ASP A 71 -6.06 -5.28 4.78
N ILE A 72 -6.62 -4.08 4.60
CA ILE A 72 -6.99 -3.18 5.71
C ILE A 72 -8.10 -3.81 6.55
N PHE A 73 -9.15 -4.32 5.91
CA PHE A 73 -10.31 -4.92 6.56
C PHE A 73 -9.91 -6.18 7.33
N GLY A 74 -9.12 -7.07 6.72
CA GLY A 74 -8.56 -8.25 7.37
C GLY A 74 -7.73 -7.88 8.60
N THR A 75 -6.92 -6.81 8.49
CA THR A 75 -6.12 -6.33 9.63
C THR A 75 -6.96 -5.66 10.70
N PHE A 76 -8.00 -4.91 10.33
CA PHE A 76 -8.94 -4.35 11.28
C PHE A 76 -9.65 -5.45 12.08
N ALA A 77 -10.11 -6.51 11.41
CA ALA A 77 -10.85 -7.61 12.04
C ALA A 77 -9.96 -8.53 12.89
N CYS A 78 -8.74 -8.84 12.43
CA CYS A 78 -7.87 -9.84 13.05
C CYS A 78 -6.61 -9.26 13.73
N GLY A 79 -6.40 -7.95 13.64
CA GLY A 79 -5.25 -7.25 14.20
C GLY A 79 -3.91 -7.84 13.76
N VAL A 80 -3.02 -8.02 14.74
CA VAL A 80 -1.65 -8.49 14.55
C VAL A 80 -1.57 -9.85 13.83
N ALA A 81 -2.59 -10.71 13.97
CA ALA A 81 -2.60 -12.03 13.33
C ALA A 81 -2.65 -11.93 11.80
N HIS A 82 -3.44 -11.00 11.25
CA HIS A 82 -3.50 -10.78 9.80
C HIS A 82 -2.24 -10.08 9.29
N TYR A 83 -1.76 -9.07 10.01
CA TYR A 83 -0.49 -8.41 9.67
C TYR A 83 0.68 -9.41 9.61
N GLY A 84 0.80 -10.31 10.60
CA GLY A 84 1.80 -11.38 10.61
C GLY A 84 1.65 -12.34 9.43
N SER A 85 0.42 -12.70 9.04
CA SER A 85 0.15 -13.53 7.86
C SER A 85 0.59 -12.84 6.56
N CYS A 86 0.33 -11.54 6.42
CA CYS A 86 0.73 -10.75 5.26
C CYS A 86 2.27 -10.70 5.13
N ILE A 87 2.97 -10.54 6.26
CA ILE A 87 4.44 -10.62 6.30
C ILE A 87 4.94 -12.02 5.93
N ASP A 88 4.42 -13.09 6.54
CA ASP A 88 4.85 -14.46 6.24
C ASP A 88 4.70 -14.78 4.74
N MET A 89 3.57 -14.40 4.14
CA MET A 89 3.35 -14.52 2.70
C MET A 89 4.40 -13.74 1.90
N GLY A 90 4.63 -12.47 2.24
CA GLY A 90 5.61 -11.63 1.57
C GLY A 90 7.03 -12.21 1.63
N LEU A 91 7.45 -12.71 2.80
CA LEU A 91 8.76 -13.33 2.99
C LEU A 91 8.92 -14.62 2.18
N ARG A 92 7.85 -15.42 2.03
CA ARG A 92 7.85 -16.67 1.26
C ARG A 92 7.84 -16.47 -0.25
N SER A 93 7.23 -15.38 -0.73
CA SER A 93 7.11 -15.10 -2.17
C SER A 93 8.47 -15.00 -2.88
N GLY A 94 9.49 -14.49 -2.17
CA GLY A 94 10.81 -14.19 -2.73
C GLY A 94 10.84 -13.05 -3.76
N GLN A 95 9.70 -12.40 -4.03
CA GLN A 95 9.53 -11.35 -5.03
C GLN A 95 10.10 -10.00 -4.55
N ASN A 96 10.41 -9.11 -5.49
CA ASN A 96 10.77 -7.74 -5.11
C ASN A 96 9.53 -7.05 -4.51
N PRO A 97 9.61 -6.53 -3.27
CA PRO A 97 8.44 -5.96 -2.58
C PRO A 97 7.87 -4.71 -3.25
N TYR A 98 8.63 -4.07 -4.14
CA TYR A 98 8.21 -2.88 -4.89
C TYR A 98 7.88 -3.18 -6.35
N GLU A 99 7.89 -4.45 -6.75
CA GLU A 99 7.56 -4.84 -8.12
C GLU A 99 6.12 -4.46 -8.45
N VAL A 100 5.97 -3.73 -9.55
CA VAL A 100 4.68 -3.28 -10.06
C VAL A 100 4.36 -4.08 -11.31
N ASN A 101 3.27 -4.84 -11.26
CA ASN A 101 2.78 -5.58 -12.41
C ASN A 101 1.40 -5.06 -12.83
N PHE A 102 1.31 -4.48 -14.02
CA PHE A 102 0.05 -3.94 -14.56
C PHE A 102 -0.95 -5.01 -14.99
N SER A 103 -0.49 -6.26 -15.22
CA SER A 103 -1.38 -7.38 -15.54
C SER A 103 -1.91 -8.10 -14.30
N ASP A 104 -1.39 -7.78 -13.12
CA ASP A 104 -1.78 -8.40 -11.85
C ASP A 104 -2.67 -7.44 -11.05
N GLU A 105 -3.82 -7.93 -10.60
CA GLU A 105 -4.76 -7.18 -9.75
C GLU A 105 -4.20 -6.96 -8.34
N HIS A 106 -3.19 -7.72 -7.94
CA HIS A 106 -2.56 -7.55 -6.64
C HIS A 106 -1.58 -6.35 -6.63
N PRO A 107 -1.73 -5.44 -5.66
CA PRO A 107 -0.74 -4.40 -5.42
C PRO A 107 0.62 -4.98 -5.01
N PRO A 108 1.71 -4.19 -5.10
CA PRO A 108 3.02 -4.64 -4.65
C PRO A 108 2.98 -4.98 -3.16
N LEU A 109 3.73 -6.02 -2.75
CA LEU A 109 3.73 -6.50 -1.36
C LEU A 109 4.05 -5.38 -0.35
N SER A 110 4.90 -4.42 -0.72
CA SER A 110 5.20 -3.25 0.11
C SER A 110 3.98 -2.39 0.40
N ALA A 111 3.08 -2.20 -0.57
CA ALA A 111 1.85 -1.46 -0.38
C ALA A 111 0.90 -2.23 0.54
N ARG A 112 0.73 -3.54 0.30
CA ARG A 112 -0.11 -4.45 1.10
C ARG A 112 0.32 -4.50 2.57
N VAL A 113 1.60 -4.80 2.83
CA VAL A 113 2.15 -4.86 4.20
C VAL A 113 2.08 -3.49 4.89
N SER A 114 2.32 -2.39 4.16
CA SER A 114 2.19 -1.04 4.72
C SER A 114 0.75 -0.71 5.10
N ALA A 115 -0.23 -1.08 4.27
CA ALA A 115 -1.65 -0.90 4.56
C ALA A 115 -2.05 -1.67 5.84
N CYS A 116 -1.65 -2.93 5.95
CA CYS A 116 -1.85 -3.73 7.16
C CYS A 116 -1.24 -3.07 8.41
N TYR A 117 0.05 -2.70 8.36
CA TYR A 117 0.72 -2.10 9.52
C TYR A 117 0.01 -0.83 10.02
N LYS A 118 -0.50 -0.02 9.09
CA LYS A 118 -1.18 1.24 9.42
C LYS A 118 -2.63 1.07 9.87
N ALA A 119 -3.26 -0.06 9.54
CA ALA A 119 -4.58 -0.41 10.05
C ALA A 119 -4.53 -0.90 11.51
N LEU A 120 -3.35 -1.27 12.03
CA LEU A 120 -3.19 -1.61 13.44
C LEU A 120 -3.35 -0.36 14.33
N THR A 121 -3.96 -0.55 15.50
CA THR A 121 -4.02 0.51 16.53
C THR A 121 -2.62 0.85 17.05
N LEU A 122 -2.46 2.03 17.65
CA LEU A 122 -1.17 2.43 18.25
C LEU A 122 -0.71 1.45 19.34
N THR A 123 -1.65 0.89 20.10
CA THR A 123 -1.35 -0.14 21.12
C THR A 123 -0.81 -1.41 20.47
N GLN A 124 -1.45 -1.88 19.40
CA GLN A 124 -0.98 -3.06 18.66
C GLN A 124 0.40 -2.81 18.02
N GLN A 125 0.61 -1.62 17.42
CA GLN A 125 1.90 -1.26 16.83
C GLN A 125 3.04 -1.26 17.86
N ALA A 126 2.74 -0.92 19.11
CA ALA A 126 3.70 -0.92 20.21
C ALA A 126 4.00 -2.32 20.77
N GLU A 127 3.28 -3.37 20.36
CA GLU A 127 3.56 -4.72 20.82
C GLU A 127 4.92 -5.22 20.32
N ASN A 128 5.64 -5.95 21.18
CA ASN A 128 6.94 -6.54 20.82
C ASN A 128 6.84 -7.46 19.60
N THR A 129 5.75 -8.22 19.48
CA THR A 129 5.49 -9.11 18.34
C THR A 129 5.42 -8.32 17.03
N VAL A 130 4.69 -7.20 17.00
CA VAL A 130 4.60 -6.34 15.81
C VAL A 130 5.95 -5.72 15.49
N THR A 131 6.70 -5.29 16.51
CA THR A 131 8.06 -4.75 16.33
C THR A 131 9.00 -5.77 15.69
N ILE A 132 8.97 -7.03 16.13
CA ILE A 132 9.79 -8.11 15.57
C ILE A 132 9.39 -8.40 14.11
N LEU A 133 8.10 -8.55 13.86
CA LEU A 133 7.56 -8.79 12.51
C LEU A 133 7.93 -7.64 11.55
N HIS A 134 7.75 -6.39 11.98
CA HIS A 134 8.07 -5.23 11.17
C HIS A 134 9.57 -5.15 10.86
N ARG A 135 10.45 -5.45 11.82
CA ARG A 135 11.90 -5.53 11.56
C ARG A 135 12.26 -6.63 10.58
N ALA A 136 11.61 -7.80 10.66
CA ALA A 136 11.83 -8.88 9.70
C ALA A 136 11.44 -8.46 8.28
N TRP A 137 10.30 -7.79 8.13
CA TRP A 137 9.87 -7.19 6.87
C TRP A 137 10.87 -6.16 6.34
N GLU A 138 11.30 -5.20 7.16
CA GLU A 138 12.27 -4.17 6.76
C GLU A 138 13.62 -4.78 6.32
N ASN A 139 14.07 -5.84 6.98
CA ASN A 139 15.28 -6.55 6.58
C ASN A 139 15.11 -7.26 5.23
N TYR A 140 13.95 -7.89 5.00
CA TYR A 140 13.61 -8.48 3.71
C TYR A 140 13.61 -7.43 2.60
N VAL A 141 12.96 -6.29 2.84
CA VAL A 141 12.91 -5.18 1.89
C VAL A 141 14.31 -4.70 1.53
N LYS A 142 15.18 -4.51 2.52
CA LYS A 142 16.59 -4.11 2.28
C LYS A 142 17.33 -5.12 1.42
N LEU A 143 17.26 -6.42 1.76
CA LEU A 143 17.94 -7.49 1.02
C LEU A 143 17.49 -7.55 -0.44
N ARG A 144 16.17 -7.39 -0.69
CA ARG A 144 15.60 -7.42 -2.05
C ARG A 144 15.81 -6.12 -2.83
N SER A 145 15.91 -4.98 -2.16
CA SER A 145 16.15 -3.68 -2.82
C SER A 145 17.63 -3.49 -3.20
N CYS A 146 18.56 -4.05 -2.42
CA CYS A 146 20.00 -4.00 -2.72
C CYS A 146 20.43 -4.96 -3.84
N THR A 147 19.61 -5.98 -4.15
CA THR A 147 19.87 -6.91 -5.26
C THR A 147 19.33 -6.42 -6.60
N SER A 148 18.44 -5.42 -6.60
CA SER A 148 17.96 -4.74 -7.81
C SER A 148 18.81 -3.50 -8.11
N GLU A 149 20.05 -3.70 -8.58
CA GLU A 149 20.73 -2.65 -9.35
C GLU A 149 20.04 -2.52 -10.72
N ASN A 150 19.57 -1.30 -11.00
CA ASN A 150 19.00 -0.76 -12.24
C ASN A 150 17.46 -0.71 -12.40
N LYS A 151 16.99 0.54 -12.58
CA LYS A 151 15.70 1.04 -13.13
C LYS A 151 14.47 1.26 -12.23
N ILE A 152 14.40 0.82 -10.97
CA ILE A 152 13.19 1.00 -10.13
C ILE A 152 13.31 2.16 -9.11
N GLN A 153 14.13 3.18 -9.37
CA GLN A 153 14.22 4.32 -8.44
C GLN A 153 13.16 5.42 -8.70
N ASN A 154 12.59 5.50 -9.91
CA ASN A 154 11.56 6.51 -10.21
C ASN A 154 10.12 6.08 -9.89
N LEU A 155 9.80 4.77 -9.90
CA LEU A 155 8.47 4.25 -9.54
C LEU A 155 8.34 3.92 -8.04
N ALA A 156 9.42 3.49 -7.38
CA ALA A 156 9.44 3.21 -5.95
C ALA A 156 9.15 4.44 -5.07
N HIS A 157 9.46 5.65 -5.59
CA HIS A 157 9.13 6.89 -4.90
C HIS A 157 7.63 7.25 -4.99
N LEU A 158 6.92 6.73 -5.99
CA LEU A 158 5.48 6.90 -6.22
C LEU A 158 4.64 5.79 -5.56
N THR A 159 5.21 4.58 -5.38
CA THR A 159 4.61 3.51 -4.57
C THR A 159 4.86 3.66 -3.06
N ARG A 160 5.69 4.63 -2.63
CA ARG A 160 5.61 5.22 -1.28
C ARG A 160 4.30 6.02 -1.13
N VAL A 161 3.18 5.38 -1.38
CA VAL A 161 1.90 5.79 -0.84
C VAL A 161 2.06 5.69 0.67
N LYS A 162 2.43 6.81 1.30
CA LYS A 162 2.08 7.01 2.71
C LYS A 162 0.56 6.94 2.74
N VAL A 163 0.02 5.74 2.98
CA VAL A 163 -1.39 5.52 3.31
C VAL A 163 -1.61 6.22 4.65
N THR A 164 -1.72 7.54 4.68
CA THR A 164 -2.28 8.26 5.83
C THR A 164 -3.78 8.21 5.61
N LEU A 165 -4.32 7.00 5.69
CA LEU A 165 -5.75 6.74 5.60
C LEU A 165 -6.11 6.08 6.93
N ILE A 166 -7.11 6.68 7.58
CA ILE A 166 -7.71 6.26 8.86
C ILE A 166 -6.92 6.64 10.12
N ALA A 167 -6.71 7.94 10.34
CA ALA A 167 -6.58 8.50 11.70
C ALA A 167 -7.44 9.76 11.89
N SER A 168 -8.45 9.95 11.04
CA SER A 168 -9.32 11.14 11.01
C SER A 168 -10.80 10.82 11.14
N VAL A 169 -11.16 9.59 11.57
CA VAL A 169 -12.55 9.20 11.83
C VAL A 169 -12.87 9.18 13.35
N GLU A 170 -11.93 9.54 14.22
CA GLU A 170 -12.15 9.64 15.68
C GLU A 170 -11.69 10.98 16.28
N LYS A 171 -11.94 12.10 15.58
CA LYS A 171 -11.89 13.43 16.21
C LYS A 171 -12.99 14.34 15.67
N GLU A 172 -14.23 13.97 15.98
CA GLU A 172 -15.32 14.91 16.24
C GLU A 172 -15.99 14.53 17.56
#